data_AF-A0A0F9F1W5-F1
#
_entry.id   AF-A0A0F9F1W5-F1
#
_cell.length_a   1.000
_cell.length_b   1.000
_cell.length_c   1.000
_cell.angle_alpha   90.00
_cell.angle_beta   90.00
_cell.angle_gamma   90.00
#
_symmetry.space_group_name_H-M   'P 1'
#
loop_
_entity.id
_entity.type
_entity.pdbx_description
1 polymer ?
#
loop_
_entity_poly.entity_id
_entity_poly.type
_entity_poly.pdbx_seq_one_letter_code
_entity_poly.pdbx_strand_id
1 'polypeptide(L)'
;MDVRYNVIQWVHRSTRGWSYGSSVTDPRTGEIIKGHVSLGSLRIRQDFLIAQALMDKPFADRDDNYQPMLDLALARIRQLSAHEIGHTLGFAHNFAASSNGRASVMDYPHPQFILEEGEIDFSNAYAVGIGAWDKVIVAYSYSDFGNEKEVADSTENEGLNRILEKAYKDGLRYITDQDARPEGGAHAAAHLWDNGETASKELEDVLAIRSIAIENFSIDNIRKGEPNSVLEDVFAPLYFLHRYQTEATAKVVGGLSYNYTVKGDNQGELEVIDKETQGRALKTILKTLDAQEMAIPKDKLTLFPPRAFGYPR
;
A
#
# COMPACT_ATOMS: atom_id res chain seq x y z
N MET A 1 9.30 6.17 -28.01
CA MET A 1 7.88 6.49 -28.32
C MET A 1 7.74 7.98 -28.53
N ASP A 2 6.87 8.41 -29.45
CA ASP A 2 6.63 9.82 -29.79
C ASP A 2 6.29 10.66 -28.55
N VAL A 3 6.84 11.88 -28.45
CA VAL A 3 6.68 12.78 -27.30
C VAL A 3 5.29 13.40 -27.22
N ARG A 4 4.56 13.47 -28.34
CA ARG A 4 3.24 14.13 -28.44
C ARG A 4 2.09 13.34 -27.80
N TYR A 5 2.35 12.11 -27.36
CA TYR A 5 1.34 11.23 -26.80
C TYR A 5 1.76 10.78 -25.41
N ASN A 6 0.84 10.98 -24.45
CA ASN A 6 0.91 10.35 -23.14
C ASN A 6 0.72 8.84 -23.32
N VAL A 7 1.51 8.04 -22.59
CA VAL A 7 1.48 6.59 -22.72
C VAL A 7 1.34 5.92 -21.37
N ILE A 8 0.39 4.99 -21.28
CA ILE A 8 0.35 3.96 -20.25
C ILE A 8 0.63 2.64 -20.95
N GLN A 9 1.71 1.97 -20.58
CA GLN A 9 2.10 0.69 -21.17
C GLN A 9 2.14 -0.43 -20.13
N TRP A 10 1.74 -1.61 -20.56
CA TRP A 10 1.84 -2.84 -19.77
C TRP A 10 3.10 -3.59 -20.16
N VAL A 11 3.98 -3.87 -19.20
CA VAL A 11 5.28 -4.48 -19.46
C VAL A 11 5.34 -5.84 -18.77
N HIS A 12 5.51 -6.89 -19.59
CA HIS A 12 5.83 -8.23 -19.11
C HIS A 12 7.34 -8.36 -18.93
N ARG A 13 7.76 -8.93 -17.80
CA ARG A 13 9.18 -9.16 -17.47
C ARG A 13 9.34 -10.56 -16.90
N SER A 14 10.49 -11.16 -17.13
CA SER A 14 10.82 -12.48 -16.58
C SER A 14 11.11 -12.44 -15.07
N THR A 15 11.50 -11.28 -14.54
CA THR A 15 11.79 -11.06 -13.11
C THR A 15 11.06 -9.82 -12.59
N ARG A 16 10.90 -9.74 -11.26
CA ARG A 16 10.18 -8.65 -10.60
C ARG A 16 10.77 -7.30 -11.04
N GLY A 17 9.90 -6.43 -11.55
CA GLY A 17 10.22 -5.05 -11.89
C GLY A 17 9.30 -4.09 -11.16
N TRP A 18 9.74 -2.84 -11.06
CA TRP A 18 8.95 -1.74 -10.53
C TRP A 18 8.03 -1.19 -11.62
N SER A 19 6.82 -0.80 -11.23
CA SER A 19 6.04 0.17 -12.00
C SER A 19 6.64 1.56 -11.77
N TYR A 20 6.51 2.43 -12.76
CA TYR A 20 6.98 3.80 -12.67
C TYR A 20 6.17 4.71 -13.59
N GLY A 21 5.77 5.85 -13.06
CA GLY A 21 5.34 7.03 -13.76
C GLY A 21 6.48 8.03 -13.83
N SER A 22 6.84 8.45 -15.04
CA SER A 22 7.77 9.55 -15.24
C SER A 22 7.20 10.54 -16.24
N SER A 23 7.70 11.77 -16.19
CA SER A 23 7.39 12.80 -17.16
C SER A 23 8.61 13.17 -18.00
N VAL A 24 8.35 13.65 -19.21
CA VAL A 24 9.31 14.44 -19.99
C VAL A 24 8.94 15.90 -19.74
N THR A 25 9.93 16.69 -19.36
CA THR A 25 9.76 18.10 -18.99
C THR A 25 10.63 18.97 -19.89
N ASP A 26 10.12 20.13 -20.32
CA ASP A 26 10.96 21.14 -20.98
C ASP A 26 11.92 21.73 -19.93
N PRO A 27 13.25 21.56 -20.08
CA PRO A 27 14.22 22.02 -19.07
C PRO A 27 14.30 23.55 -18.95
N ARG A 28 13.69 24.30 -19.87
CA ARG A 28 13.71 25.77 -19.87
C ARG A 28 12.53 26.36 -19.11
N THR A 29 11.37 25.70 -19.16
CA THR A 29 10.12 26.21 -18.59
C THR A 29 9.64 25.40 -17.39
N GLY A 30 10.09 24.14 -17.25
CA GLY A 30 9.54 23.20 -16.27
C GLY A 30 8.21 22.59 -16.68
N GLU A 31 7.71 22.89 -17.88
CA GLU A 31 6.43 22.36 -18.37
C GLU A 31 6.52 20.84 -18.63
N ILE A 32 5.56 20.09 -18.09
CA ILE A 32 5.40 18.66 -18.37
C ILE A 32 4.82 18.50 -19.79
N ILE A 33 5.64 18.01 -20.71
CA ILE A 33 5.24 17.85 -22.13
C ILE A 33 4.73 16.43 -22.43
N LYS A 34 5.00 15.47 -21.54
CA LYS A 34 4.53 14.08 -21.66
C LYS A 34 4.55 13.34 -20.34
N GLY A 35 3.48 12.61 -20.04
CA GLY A 35 3.47 11.53 -19.06
C GLY A 35 3.75 10.15 -19.69
N HIS A 36 4.56 9.34 -19.01
CA HIS A 36 4.87 7.97 -19.41
C HIS A 36 4.80 7.05 -18.19
N VAL A 37 3.78 6.21 -18.17
CA VAL A 37 3.57 5.18 -17.16
C VAL A 37 3.94 3.81 -17.71
N SER A 38 4.72 3.05 -16.95
CA SER A 38 4.99 1.63 -17.20
C SER A 38 4.49 0.79 -16.04
N LEU A 39 3.53 -0.10 -16.29
CA LEU A 39 2.95 -0.98 -15.29
C LEU A 39 3.50 -2.41 -15.45
N GLY A 40 4.06 -2.95 -14.37
CA GLY A 40 4.65 -4.29 -14.35
C GLY A 40 3.61 -5.40 -14.15
N SER A 41 3.59 -6.38 -15.04
CA SER A 41 2.53 -7.41 -15.02
C SER A 41 2.63 -8.44 -13.91
N LEU A 42 3.85 -8.70 -13.40
CA LEU A 42 4.08 -9.72 -12.39
C LEU A 42 3.39 -9.40 -11.06
N ARG A 43 3.03 -8.14 -10.82
CA ARG A 43 2.36 -7.74 -9.58
C ARG A 43 0.98 -8.39 -9.45
N ILE A 44 0.25 -8.54 -10.56
CA ILE A 44 -1.03 -9.25 -10.61
C ILE A 44 -0.90 -10.65 -10.00
N ARG A 45 0.15 -11.40 -10.38
CA ARG A 45 0.36 -12.75 -9.88
C ARG A 45 0.53 -12.75 -8.36
N GLN A 46 1.25 -11.79 -7.79
CA GLN A 46 1.45 -11.71 -6.35
C GLN A 46 0.14 -11.41 -5.61
N ASP A 47 -0.62 -10.44 -6.09
CA ASP A 47 -1.89 -10.07 -5.47
C ASP A 47 -2.91 -11.21 -5.60
N PHE A 48 -2.93 -11.90 -6.75
CA PHE A 48 -3.71 -13.12 -6.96
C PHE A 48 -3.32 -14.23 -5.98
N LEU A 49 -2.02 -14.49 -5.79
CA LEU A 49 -1.53 -15.51 -4.84
C LEU A 49 -1.88 -15.17 -3.39
N ILE A 50 -1.82 -13.88 -3.00
CA ILE A 50 -2.25 -13.46 -1.67
C ILE A 50 -3.73 -13.79 -1.46
N ALA A 51 -4.61 -13.40 -2.40
CA ALA A 51 -6.02 -13.73 -2.32
C ALA A 51 -6.26 -15.25 -2.32
N GLN A 52 -5.59 -15.99 -3.19
CA GLN A 52 -5.68 -17.45 -3.28
C GLN A 52 -5.31 -18.16 -1.97
N ALA A 53 -4.30 -17.64 -1.27
CA ALA A 53 -3.86 -18.20 0.00
C ALA A 53 -4.81 -17.86 1.16
N LEU A 54 -5.49 -16.71 1.09
CA LEU A 54 -6.43 -16.26 2.11
C LEU A 54 -7.82 -16.89 1.98
N MET A 55 -8.20 -17.34 0.80
CA MET A 55 -9.49 -18.01 0.58
C MET A 55 -9.53 -19.39 1.25
N ASP A 56 -10.67 -19.72 1.86
CA ASP A 56 -10.95 -21.08 2.35
C ASP A 56 -11.24 -22.00 1.16
N LYS A 57 -10.30 -22.92 0.89
CA LYS A 57 -10.44 -24.02 -0.08
C LYS A 57 -11.08 -23.58 -1.41
N PRO A 58 -10.54 -22.56 -2.08
CA PRO A 58 -11.19 -21.93 -3.23
C PRO A 58 -11.56 -22.91 -4.35
N PHE A 59 -10.84 -24.02 -4.50
CA PHE A 59 -11.01 -24.99 -5.58
C PHE A 59 -11.55 -26.37 -5.14
N ALA A 60 -12.08 -26.50 -3.92
CA ALA A 60 -12.62 -27.79 -3.44
C ALA A 60 -13.78 -28.29 -4.32
N ASP A 61 -14.72 -27.41 -4.64
CA ASP A 61 -15.91 -27.74 -5.43
C ASP A 61 -15.68 -27.58 -6.94
N ARG A 62 -14.97 -26.53 -7.36
CA ARG A 62 -14.80 -26.13 -8.78
C ARG A 62 -13.51 -25.33 -9.04
N ASP A 63 -12.89 -25.53 -10.20
CA ASP A 63 -11.63 -24.87 -10.58
C ASP A 63 -11.79 -23.45 -11.16
N ASP A 64 -13.03 -22.99 -11.39
CA ASP A 64 -13.34 -21.67 -11.96
C ASP A 64 -13.61 -20.58 -10.90
N ASN A 65 -13.41 -20.90 -9.61
CA ASN A 65 -13.61 -19.96 -8.50
C ASN A 65 -12.46 -18.96 -8.29
N TYR A 66 -11.89 -18.44 -9.39
CA TYR A 66 -10.75 -17.51 -9.35
C TYR A 66 -11.17 -16.03 -9.35
N GLN A 67 -12.46 -15.73 -9.51
CA GLN A 67 -12.93 -14.35 -9.69
C GLN A 67 -12.58 -13.42 -8.53
N PRO A 68 -12.72 -13.79 -7.24
CA PRO A 68 -12.31 -12.92 -6.13
C PRO A 68 -10.81 -12.58 -6.15
N MET A 69 -9.97 -13.55 -6.53
CA MET A 69 -8.52 -13.36 -6.66
C MET A 69 -8.18 -12.38 -7.78
N LEU A 70 -8.90 -12.49 -8.90
CA LEU A 70 -8.76 -11.58 -10.03
C LEU A 70 -9.26 -10.18 -9.67
N ASP A 71 -10.37 -10.05 -8.97
CA ASP A 71 -10.96 -8.76 -8.59
C ASP A 71 -10.03 -7.96 -7.67
N LEU A 72 -9.42 -8.61 -6.67
CA LEU A 72 -8.41 -7.99 -5.81
C LEU A 72 -7.20 -7.54 -6.61
N ALA A 73 -6.67 -8.39 -7.50
CA ALA A 73 -5.54 -8.04 -8.34
C ALA A 73 -5.86 -6.85 -9.29
N LEU A 74 -7.06 -6.82 -9.88
CA LEU A 74 -7.51 -5.71 -10.71
C LEU A 74 -7.73 -4.43 -9.89
N ALA A 75 -8.25 -4.53 -8.66
CA ALA A 75 -8.37 -3.39 -7.75
C ALA A 75 -7.00 -2.77 -7.45
N ARG A 76 -5.97 -3.60 -7.21
CA ARG A 76 -4.59 -3.09 -7.04
C ARG A 76 -4.08 -2.39 -8.29
N ILE A 77 -4.30 -2.94 -9.49
CA ILE A 77 -3.85 -2.29 -10.73
C ILE A 77 -4.53 -0.93 -10.90
N ARG A 78 -5.83 -0.80 -10.59
CA ARG A 78 -6.54 0.49 -10.68
C ARG A 78 -5.90 1.53 -9.75
N GLN A 79 -5.63 1.15 -8.50
CA GLN A 79 -4.95 2.03 -7.53
C GLN A 79 -3.54 2.40 -8.01
N LEU A 80 -2.74 1.42 -8.45
CA LEU A 80 -1.38 1.64 -8.94
C LEU A 80 -1.36 2.49 -10.21
N SER A 81 -2.31 2.31 -11.11
CA SER A 81 -2.41 3.11 -12.33
C SER A 81 -2.63 4.59 -11.98
N ALA A 82 -3.54 4.88 -11.03
CA ALA A 82 -3.75 6.24 -10.55
C ALA A 82 -2.49 6.82 -9.87
N HIS A 83 -1.79 6.01 -9.06
CA HIS A 83 -0.52 6.37 -8.42
C HIS A 83 0.55 6.79 -9.43
N GLU A 84 0.81 5.93 -10.44
CA GLU A 84 1.84 6.24 -11.43
C GLU A 84 1.46 7.43 -12.31
N ILE A 85 0.17 7.62 -12.62
CA ILE A 85 -0.30 8.84 -13.30
C ILE A 85 -0.01 10.07 -12.42
N GLY A 86 -0.25 9.99 -11.11
CA GLY A 86 0.10 11.06 -10.17
C GLY A 86 1.58 11.46 -10.25
N HIS A 87 2.51 10.49 -10.33
CA HIS A 87 3.92 10.79 -10.56
C HIS A 87 4.18 11.49 -11.89
N THR A 88 3.45 11.16 -12.96
CA THR A 88 3.59 11.90 -14.24
C THR A 88 3.13 13.35 -14.15
N LEU A 89 2.28 13.69 -13.17
CA LEU A 89 1.85 15.05 -12.85
C LEU A 89 2.80 15.76 -11.86
N GLY A 90 3.86 15.09 -11.43
CA GLY A 90 4.84 15.64 -10.49
C GLY A 90 4.47 15.46 -9.01
N PHE A 91 3.48 14.62 -8.69
CA PHE A 91 3.09 14.37 -7.30
C PHE A 91 4.08 13.43 -6.60
N ALA A 92 4.45 13.82 -5.37
CA ALA A 92 5.27 13.01 -4.47
C ALA A 92 4.41 12.01 -3.68
N HIS A 93 5.07 11.03 -3.06
CA HIS A 93 4.38 10.07 -2.19
C HIS A 93 3.80 10.75 -0.95
N ASN A 94 2.69 10.20 -0.46
CA ASN A 94 2.14 10.51 0.85
C ASN A 94 1.89 9.20 1.61
N PHE A 95 2.82 8.84 2.49
CA PHE A 95 2.78 7.58 3.24
C PHE A 95 1.96 7.67 4.54
N ALA A 96 1.41 8.84 4.86
CA ALA A 96 0.50 9.02 5.99
C ALA A 96 -0.97 8.83 5.60
N ALA A 97 -1.26 8.46 4.36
CA ALA A 97 -2.62 8.47 3.83
C ALA A 97 -3.39 7.18 4.17
N SER A 98 -2.73 6.03 4.30
CA SER A 98 -3.31 4.74 4.65
C SER A 98 -4.04 4.79 6.00
N SER A 99 -3.40 5.38 7.01
CA SER A 99 -3.96 5.61 8.34
C SER A 99 -4.92 6.80 8.42
N ASN A 100 -4.97 7.63 7.38
CA ASN A 100 -5.81 8.81 7.28
C ASN A 100 -6.96 8.61 6.27
N GLY A 101 -7.69 7.51 6.42
CA GLY A 101 -8.87 7.22 5.60
C GLY A 101 -8.57 6.95 4.13
N ARG A 102 -7.38 6.43 3.81
CA ARG A 102 -6.90 6.18 2.44
C ARG A 102 -6.96 7.46 1.59
N ALA A 103 -6.49 8.57 2.17
CA ALA A 103 -6.65 9.91 1.62
C ALA A 103 -5.89 10.16 0.31
N SER A 104 -4.98 9.28 -0.11
CA SER A 104 -4.16 9.48 -1.30
C SER A 104 -3.87 8.15 -2.00
N VAL A 105 -3.92 8.15 -3.32
CA VAL A 105 -3.36 7.06 -4.13
C VAL A 105 -1.84 7.10 -4.14
N MET A 106 -1.20 8.21 -3.72
CA MET A 106 0.26 8.37 -3.64
C MET A 106 0.91 7.64 -2.46
N ASP A 107 0.14 6.82 -1.74
CA ASP A 107 0.63 5.88 -0.72
C ASP A 107 0.91 4.49 -1.33
N TYR A 108 1.54 3.61 -0.55
CA TYR A 108 1.67 2.17 -0.80
C TYR A 108 0.87 1.37 0.23
N PRO A 109 -0.47 1.36 0.15
CA PRO A 109 -1.27 0.58 1.10
C PRO A 109 -1.05 -0.93 0.89
N HIS A 110 -1.07 -1.69 1.97
CA HIS A 110 -1.31 -3.13 1.90
C HIS A 110 -2.77 -3.40 1.50
N PRO A 111 -3.16 -4.53 0.88
CA PRO A 111 -4.57 -4.86 0.77
C PRO A 111 -5.22 -4.92 2.16
N GLN A 112 -6.34 -4.22 2.32
CA GLN A 112 -7.12 -4.23 3.55
C GLN A 112 -8.10 -5.40 3.55
N PHE A 113 -8.07 -6.23 4.57
CA PHE A 113 -8.97 -7.38 4.69
C PHE A 113 -9.93 -7.15 5.85
N ILE A 114 -11.15 -7.64 5.70
CA ILE A 114 -12.15 -7.63 6.77
C ILE A 114 -12.39 -9.09 7.16
N LEU A 115 -12.37 -9.37 8.45
CA LEU A 115 -12.74 -10.66 8.98
C LEU A 115 -14.19 -10.59 9.47
N GLU A 116 -15.11 -11.21 8.74
CA GLU A 116 -16.54 -11.28 9.08
C GLU A 116 -16.96 -12.73 9.24
N GLU A 117 -17.51 -13.09 10.40
CA GLU A 117 -18.03 -14.44 10.69
C GLU A 117 -17.05 -15.61 10.41
N GLY A 118 -15.74 -15.35 10.45
CA GLY A 118 -14.69 -16.33 10.16
C GLY A 118 -14.27 -16.40 8.68
N GLU A 119 -14.91 -15.63 7.82
CA GLU A 119 -14.54 -15.46 6.42
C GLU A 119 -13.73 -14.18 6.19
N ILE A 120 -12.78 -14.26 5.26
CA ILE A 120 -11.91 -13.14 4.89
C ILE A 120 -12.51 -12.46 3.65
N ASP A 121 -12.98 -11.22 3.81
CA ASP A 121 -13.53 -10.41 2.74
C ASP A 121 -12.46 -9.52 2.08
N PHE A 122 -12.50 -9.50 0.75
CA PHE A 122 -11.62 -8.75 -0.15
C PHE A 122 -12.30 -7.53 -0.79
N SER A 123 -13.61 -7.34 -0.58
CA SER A 123 -14.43 -6.34 -1.28
C SER A 123 -13.91 -4.91 -1.12
N ASN A 124 -13.23 -4.62 -0.01
CA ASN A 124 -12.66 -3.32 0.34
C ASN A 124 -11.11 -3.30 0.34
N ALA A 125 -10.46 -4.25 -0.36
CA ALA A 125 -9.00 -4.38 -0.38
C ALA A 125 -8.26 -3.10 -0.78
N TYR A 126 -8.83 -2.31 -1.69
CA TYR A 126 -8.30 -1.01 -2.10
C TYR A 126 -9.43 0.01 -2.28
N ALA A 127 -9.12 1.28 -2.01
CA ALA A 127 -10.04 2.37 -2.29
C ALA A 127 -10.29 2.53 -3.80
N VAL A 128 -11.49 2.99 -4.17
CA VAL A 128 -11.88 3.26 -5.55
C VAL A 128 -11.77 4.75 -5.84
N GLY A 129 -11.07 5.09 -6.93
CA GLY A 129 -10.84 6.47 -7.35
C GLY A 129 -9.65 7.12 -6.65
N ILE A 130 -9.63 8.46 -6.60
CA ILE A 130 -8.61 9.26 -5.93
C ILE A 130 -9.13 9.76 -4.57
N GLY A 131 -8.23 9.91 -3.61
CA GLY A 131 -8.55 10.33 -2.26
C GLY A 131 -8.65 11.86 -2.08
N ALA A 132 -8.90 12.28 -0.85
CA ALA A 132 -9.04 13.70 -0.51
C ALA A 132 -7.73 14.50 -0.68
N TRP A 133 -6.59 13.92 -0.28
CA TRP A 133 -5.27 14.53 -0.46
C TRP A 133 -4.88 14.66 -1.94
N ASP A 134 -5.27 13.68 -2.77
CA ASP A 134 -5.02 13.76 -4.22
C ASP A 134 -5.73 14.98 -4.85
N LYS A 135 -6.92 15.34 -4.35
CA LYS A 135 -7.63 16.54 -4.78
C LYS A 135 -6.95 17.82 -4.28
N VAL A 136 -6.39 17.78 -3.07
CA VAL A 136 -5.62 18.90 -2.51
C VAL A 136 -4.36 19.16 -3.34
N ILE A 137 -3.58 18.13 -3.66
CA ILE A 137 -2.36 18.30 -4.46
C ILE A 137 -2.68 18.75 -5.89
N VAL A 138 -3.76 18.25 -6.51
CA VAL A 138 -4.23 18.76 -7.82
C VAL A 138 -4.59 20.24 -7.71
N ALA A 139 -5.36 20.63 -6.70
CA ALA A 139 -5.73 22.03 -6.51
C ALA A 139 -4.50 22.91 -6.25
N TYR A 140 -3.56 22.45 -5.43
CA TYR A 140 -2.32 23.18 -5.13
C TYR A 140 -1.44 23.35 -6.37
N SER A 141 -1.33 22.33 -7.20
CA SER A 141 -0.44 22.35 -8.38
C SER A 141 -1.05 23.02 -9.61
N TYR A 142 -2.37 23.06 -9.75
CA TYR A 142 -3.03 23.43 -11.02
C TYR A 142 -4.18 24.44 -10.90
N SER A 143 -4.47 24.98 -9.71
CA SER A 143 -5.48 26.05 -9.60
C SER A 143 -4.97 27.33 -10.25
N ASP A 144 -5.81 27.95 -11.06
CA ASP A 144 -5.59 29.29 -11.60
C ASP A 144 -6.13 30.32 -10.60
N PHE A 145 -5.27 31.26 -10.18
CA PHE A 145 -5.60 32.35 -9.26
C PHE A 145 -5.75 33.71 -9.97
N GLY A 146 -5.77 33.74 -11.30
CA GLY A 146 -6.00 34.93 -12.12
C GLY A 146 -4.89 35.21 -13.15
N ASN A 147 -5.21 36.03 -14.16
CA ASN A 147 -4.35 36.27 -15.32
C ASN A 147 -3.05 37.04 -15.00
N GLU A 148 -1.96 36.55 -15.60
CA GLU A 148 -0.52 36.86 -15.50
C GLU A 148 -0.03 38.32 -15.67
N LYS A 149 -0.88 39.35 -15.53
CA LYS A 149 -0.42 40.76 -15.59
C LYS A 149 -0.73 41.62 -14.37
N GLU A 150 -1.57 41.15 -13.46
CA GLU A 150 -1.94 41.90 -12.23
C GLU A 150 -2.08 41.01 -10.99
N VAL A 151 -1.58 39.77 -11.02
CA VAL A 151 -1.46 38.97 -9.79
C VAL A 151 -0.16 39.39 -9.12
N ALA A 152 -0.25 40.25 -8.11
CA ALA A 152 0.82 40.38 -7.14
C ALA A 152 1.04 39.00 -6.53
N ASP A 153 2.30 38.56 -6.37
CA ASP A 153 2.70 37.28 -5.74
C ASP A 153 1.92 36.96 -4.45
N SER A 154 1.36 37.96 -3.77
CA SER A 154 0.47 37.80 -2.62
C SER A 154 -0.79 36.98 -2.91
N THR A 155 -1.44 37.12 -4.07
CA THR A 155 -2.76 36.48 -4.32
C THR A 155 -2.62 34.98 -4.57
N GLU A 156 -1.59 34.56 -5.31
CA GLU A 156 -1.28 33.14 -5.52
C GLU A 156 -0.87 32.49 -4.19
N ASN A 157 0.07 33.09 -3.46
CA ASN A 157 0.50 32.57 -2.16
C ASN A 157 -0.66 32.46 -1.15
N GLU A 158 -1.55 33.45 -1.09
CA GLU A 158 -2.78 33.37 -0.28
C GLU A 158 -3.74 32.27 -0.76
N GLY A 159 -3.85 32.06 -2.07
CA GLY A 159 -4.61 30.96 -2.67
C GLY A 159 -4.08 29.60 -2.26
N LEU A 160 -2.78 29.37 -2.45
CA LEU A 160 -2.08 28.13 -2.10
C LEU A 160 -2.13 27.85 -0.60
N ASN A 161 -1.89 28.85 0.24
CA ASN A 161 -1.99 28.71 1.70
C ASN A 161 -3.40 28.32 2.13
N ARG A 162 -4.46 28.92 1.55
CA ARG A 162 -5.85 28.53 1.86
C ARG A 162 -6.15 27.07 1.51
N ILE A 163 -5.57 26.54 0.44
CA ILE A 163 -5.72 25.12 0.06
C ILE A 163 -5.11 24.22 1.14
N LEU A 164 -3.89 24.54 1.57
CA LEU A 164 -3.18 23.76 2.59
C LEU A 164 -3.83 23.89 3.97
N GLU A 165 -4.16 25.10 4.43
CA GLU A 165 -4.86 25.34 5.69
C GLU A 165 -6.18 24.59 5.76
N LYS A 166 -6.95 24.57 4.66
CA LYS A 166 -8.17 23.78 4.58
C LYS A 166 -7.86 22.29 4.70
N ALA A 167 -6.86 21.78 3.98
CA ALA A 167 -6.48 20.36 4.04
C ALA A 167 -6.12 19.92 5.47
N TYR A 168 -5.32 20.72 6.17
CA TYR A 168 -4.94 20.43 7.56
C TYR A 168 -6.12 20.57 8.53
N LYS A 169 -7.00 21.56 8.32
CA LYS A 169 -8.23 21.70 9.10
C LYS A 169 -9.19 20.53 8.91
N ASP A 170 -9.21 19.94 7.71
CA ASP A 170 -9.97 18.72 7.40
C ASP A 170 -9.29 17.45 7.94
N GLY A 171 -8.14 17.58 8.62
CA GLY A 171 -7.41 16.48 9.25
C GLY A 171 -6.54 15.68 8.29
N LEU A 172 -6.25 16.20 7.10
CA LEU A 172 -5.36 15.53 6.15
C LEU A 172 -3.89 15.68 6.56
N ARG A 173 -3.10 14.63 6.34
CA ARG A 173 -1.67 14.60 6.68
C ARG A 173 -0.80 14.37 5.44
N TYR A 174 0.43 14.86 5.51
CA TYR A 174 1.44 14.65 4.47
C TYR A 174 2.80 14.39 5.06
N ILE A 175 3.29 13.16 4.85
CA ILE A 175 4.63 12.72 5.21
C ILE A 175 5.14 11.86 4.06
N THR A 176 6.36 12.13 3.60
CA THR A 176 6.88 11.58 2.35
C THR A 176 8.12 10.71 2.56
N ASP A 177 8.76 10.31 1.46
CA ASP A 177 9.79 9.26 1.39
C ASP A 177 10.88 9.33 2.46
N GLN A 178 11.34 10.53 2.81
CA GLN A 178 12.48 10.72 3.73
C GLN A 178 12.18 10.21 5.15
N ASP A 179 10.92 10.29 5.59
CA ASP A 179 10.51 9.89 6.94
C ASP A 179 9.91 8.48 6.98
N ALA A 180 9.30 8.03 5.87
CA ALA A 180 8.60 6.76 5.81
C ALA A 180 9.46 5.57 5.36
N ARG A 181 10.39 5.76 4.41
CA ARG A 181 11.19 4.66 3.84
C ARG A 181 12.27 4.11 4.76
N PRO A 182 13.05 4.93 5.49
CA PRO A 182 14.13 4.39 6.31
C PRO A 182 13.59 3.42 7.38
N GLU A 183 14.33 2.35 7.64
CA GLU A 183 13.98 1.39 8.72
C GLU A 183 13.92 2.10 10.08
N GLY A 184 14.81 3.08 10.31
CA GLY A 184 14.84 3.93 11.50
C GLY A 184 14.02 5.22 11.39
N GLY A 185 13.05 5.30 10.47
CA GLY A 185 12.14 6.44 10.37
C GLY A 185 11.33 6.63 11.65
N ALA A 186 11.23 7.86 12.14
CA ALA A 186 10.64 8.15 13.44
C ALA A 186 9.11 8.36 13.39
N HIS A 187 8.53 8.61 12.21
CA HIS A 187 7.12 8.99 12.12
C HIS A 187 6.20 7.79 12.37
N ALA A 188 5.32 7.88 13.39
CA ALA A 188 4.52 6.75 13.85
C ALA A 188 3.42 6.28 12.89
N ALA A 189 2.98 7.14 11.97
CA ALA A 189 1.84 6.87 11.09
C ALA A 189 2.18 6.94 9.58
N ALA A 190 3.47 6.96 9.23
CA ALA A 190 3.90 7.08 7.83
C ALA A 190 4.76 5.89 7.42
N HIS A 191 4.12 4.86 6.87
CA HIS A 191 4.76 3.57 6.60
C HIS A 191 4.32 3.02 5.26
N LEU A 192 5.23 2.28 4.62
CA LEU A 192 4.92 1.55 3.40
C LEU A 192 4.24 0.23 3.78
N TRP A 193 3.23 -0.16 3.01
CA TRP A 193 2.49 -1.42 3.20
C TRP A 193 1.85 -1.53 4.59
N ASP A 194 1.34 -0.40 5.07
CA ASP A 194 0.62 -0.25 6.33
C ASP A 194 -0.85 0.11 6.05
N ASN A 195 -1.70 -0.19 7.02
CA ASN A 195 -3.15 0.04 7.00
C ASN A 195 -3.65 0.32 8.43
N GLY A 196 -4.95 0.54 8.55
CA GLY A 196 -5.62 0.66 9.84
C GLY A 196 -5.32 2.00 10.52
N GLU A 197 -5.95 2.19 11.68
CA GLU A 197 -5.82 3.44 12.45
C GLU A 197 -4.45 3.57 13.11
N THR A 198 -3.87 2.45 13.55
CA THR A 198 -2.54 2.39 14.14
C THR A 198 -1.82 1.14 13.68
N ALA A 199 -0.51 1.25 13.44
CA ALA A 199 0.28 0.13 12.96
C ALA A 199 0.20 -1.10 13.89
N SER A 200 0.16 -0.88 15.21
CA SER A 200 0.05 -1.97 16.20
C SER A 200 -1.29 -2.69 16.16
N LYS A 201 -2.40 -1.97 15.92
CA LYS A 201 -3.73 -2.59 15.82
C LYS A 201 -3.85 -3.40 14.53
N GLU A 202 -3.40 -2.83 13.42
CA GLU A 202 -3.39 -3.53 12.13
C GLU A 202 -2.51 -4.78 12.17
N LEU A 203 -1.38 -4.75 12.89
CA LEU A 203 -0.56 -5.96 13.08
C LEU A 203 -1.33 -7.08 13.80
N GLU A 204 -2.16 -6.75 14.79
CA GLU A 204 -3.02 -7.74 15.45
C GLU A 204 -4.06 -8.31 14.49
N ASP A 205 -4.67 -7.46 13.67
CA ASP A 205 -5.69 -7.87 12.70
C ASP A 205 -5.10 -8.78 11.61
N VAL A 206 -3.95 -8.40 11.06
CA VAL A 206 -3.24 -9.21 10.05
C VAL A 206 -2.78 -10.55 10.63
N LEU A 207 -2.34 -10.60 11.89
CA LEU A 207 -2.01 -11.87 12.55
C LEU A 207 -3.24 -12.76 12.74
N ALA A 208 -4.39 -12.20 13.10
CA ALA A 208 -5.64 -12.95 13.22
C ALA A 208 -6.10 -13.53 11.88
N ILE A 209 -6.11 -12.70 10.82
CA ILE A 209 -6.40 -13.12 9.44
C ILE A 209 -5.45 -14.22 8.98
N ARG A 210 -4.14 -14.03 9.21
CA ARG A 210 -3.11 -15.02 8.87
C ARG A 210 -3.36 -16.35 9.58
N SER A 211 -3.71 -16.33 10.86
CA SER A 211 -3.96 -17.54 11.64
C SER A 211 -5.11 -18.37 11.04
N ILE A 212 -6.25 -17.72 10.76
CA ILE A 212 -7.42 -18.36 10.15
C ILE A 212 -7.11 -18.90 8.76
N ALA A 213 -6.43 -18.11 7.92
CA ALA A 213 -6.06 -18.55 6.58
C ALA A 213 -5.08 -19.72 6.60
N ILE A 214 -4.14 -19.76 7.55
CA ILE A 214 -3.24 -20.92 7.73
C ILE A 214 -4.04 -22.15 8.17
N GLU A 215 -5.01 -22.00 9.07
CA GLU A 215 -5.90 -23.10 9.50
C GLU A 215 -6.71 -23.68 8.34
N ASN A 216 -7.24 -22.81 7.47
CA ASN A 216 -8.04 -23.20 6.30
C ASN A 216 -7.19 -23.74 5.13
N PHE A 217 -5.90 -23.41 5.08
CA PHE A 217 -5.02 -23.78 3.97
C PHE A 217 -4.96 -25.29 3.74
N SER A 218 -5.14 -25.72 2.49
CA SER A 218 -5.22 -27.13 2.13
C SER A 218 -4.78 -27.40 0.68
N ILE A 219 -4.92 -28.65 0.24
CA ILE A 219 -4.70 -29.04 -1.16
C ILE A 219 -5.65 -28.30 -2.12
N ASP A 220 -6.84 -27.91 -1.64
CA ASP A 220 -7.87 -27.24 -2.43
C ASP A 220 -7.61 -25.73 -2.61
N ASN A 221 -6.44 -25.24 -2.16
CA ASN A 221 -5.94 -23.92 -2.53
C ASN A 221 -5.31 -23.88 -3.92
N ILE A 222 -5.12 -25.02 -4.60
CA ILE A 222 -4.71 -25.11 -6.02
C ILE A 222 -5.75 -25.87 -6.85
N ARG A 223 -5.73 -25.68 -8.16
CA ARG A 223 -6.68 -26.31 -9.10
C ARG A 223 -6.32 -27.76 -9.37
N LYS A 224 -7.32 -28.53 -9.83
CA LYS A 224 -7.09 -29.90 -10.30
C LYS A 224 -6.11 -29.90 -11.48
N GLY A 225 -5.11 -30.79 -11.38
CA GLY A 225 -4.06 -30.94 -12.39
C GLY A 225 -2.82 -30.07 -12.17
N GLU A 226 -2.84 -29.13 -11.20
CA GLU A 226 -1.63 -28.44 -10.76
C GLU A 226 -0.78 -29.37 -9.86
N PRO A 227 0.56 -29.36 -9.97
CA PRO A 227 1.39 -30.12 -9.04
C PRO A 227 1.31 -29.56 -7.63
N ASN A 228 1.20 -30.45 -6.63
CA ASN A 228 1.17 -30.07 -5.21
C ASN A 228 2.36 -29.18 -4.79
N SER A 229 3.51 -29.28 -5.45
CA SER A 229 4.67 -28.42 -5.16
C SER A 229 4.43 -26.92 -5.39
N VAL A 230 3.34 -26.54 -6.07
CA VAL A 230 2.91 -25.14 -6.24
C VAL A 230 2.29 -24.56 -4.96
N LEU A 231 1.83 -25.41 -4.03
CA LEU A 231 1.30 -24.94 -2.74
C LEU A 231 2.32 -24.13 -1.94
N GLU A 232 3.62 -24.40 -2.08
CA GLU A 232 4.69 -23.59 -1.48
C GLU A 232 4.63 -22.11 -1.97
N ASP A 233 4.33 -21.90 -3.25
CA ASP A 233 4.25 -20.56 -3.86
C ASP A 233 2.99 -19.80 -3.39
N VAL A 234 1.90 -20.52 -3.14
CA VAL A 234 0.66 -19.94 -2.59
C VAL A 234 0.80 -19.67 -1.09
N PHE A 235 1.45 -20.57 -0.35
CA PHE A 235 1.58 -20.45 1.10
C PHE A 235 2.59 -19.38 1.54
N ALA A 236 3.68 -19.17 0.81
CA ALA A 236 4.72 -18.23 1.23
C ALA A 236 4.23 -16.78 1.43
N PRO A 237 3.41 -16.19 0.54
CA PRO A 237 2.77 -14.89 0.77
C PRO A 237 1.92 -14.83 2.04
N LEU A 238 1.16 -15.89 2.34
CA LEU A 238 0.35 -16.01 3.55
C LEU A 238 1.23 -16.08 4.80
N TYR A 239 2.27 -16.92 4.78
CA TYR A 239 3.19 -17.05 5.91
C TYR A 239 3.84 -15.70 6.27
N PHE A 240 4.23 -14.92 5.26
CA PHE A 240 4.88 -13.61 5.42
C PHE A 240 3.91 -12.41 5.40
N LEU A 241 2.59 -12.63 5.50
CA LEU A 241 1.58 -11.59 5.33
C LEU A 241 1.80 -10.37 6.25
N HIS A 242 2.27 -10.62 7.48
CA HIS A 242 2.42 -9.61 8.53
C HIS A 242 3.75 -8.83 8.45
N ARG A 243 4.72 -9.21 7.61
CA ARG A 243 6.12 -8.73 7.74
C ARG A 243 6.29 -7.21 7.67
N TYR A 244 5.59 -6.54 6.76
CA TYR A 244 5.71 -5.09 6.60
C TYR A 244 4.94 -4.34 7.71
N GLN A 245 3.85 -4.93 8.17
CA GLN A 245 3.10 -4.42 9.30
C GLN A 245 3.92 -4.49 10.61
N THR A 246 4.78 -5.50 10.74
CA THR A 246 5.78 -5.57 11.82
C THR A 246 6.79 -4.43 11.73
N GLU A 247 7.32 -4.14 10.54
CA GLU A 247 8.25 -3.03 10.32
C GLU A 247 7.61 -1.67 10.67
N ALA A 248 6.36 -1.45 10.23
CA ALA A 248 5.57 -0.26 10.58
C ALA A 248 5.39 -0.12 12.10
N THR A 249 5.03 -1.23 12.77
CA THR A 249 4.83 -1.25 14.23
C THR A 249 6.12 -0.99 14.99
N ALA A 250 7.26 -1.48 14.50
CA ALA A 250 8.57 -1.27 15.14
C ALA A 250 8.93 0.22 15.27
N LYS A 251 8.61 1.02 14.26
CA LYS A 251 8.88 2.47 14.23
C LYS A 251 8.04 3.28 15.23
N VAL A 252 6.97 2.71 15.78
CA VAL A 252 6.18 3.34 16.84
C VAL A 252 6.98 3.37 18.16
N VAL A 253 7.84 2.38 18.41
CA VAL A 253 8.67 2.32 19.62
C VAL A 253 9.80 3.35 19.50
N GLY A 254 9.81 4.34 20.40
CA GLY A 254 10.69 5.51 20.29
C GLY A 254 10.29 6.48 19.18
N GLY A 255 9.10 6.31 18.58
CA GLY A 255 8.61 7.13 17.48
C GLY A 255 8.11 8.51 17.92
N LEU A 256 7.80 9.31 16.91
CA LEU A 256 7.33 10.69 16.99
C LEU A 256 6.05 10.87 16.15
N SER A 257 5.22 11.83 16.55
CA SER A 257 4.17 12.40 15.72
C SER A 257 4.54 13.84 15.39
N TYR A 258 4.63 14.16 14.10
CA TYR A 258 4.94 15.51 13.64
C TYR A 258 4.33 15.76 12.27
N ASN A 259 4.32 17.03 11.86
CA ASN A 259 3.99 17.49 10.53
C ASN A 259 5.18 18.31 9.99
N TYR A 260 5.23 18.59 8.69
CA TYR A 260 6.19 19.53 8.11
C TYR A 260 5.76 20.98 8.38
N THR A 261 5.77 21.37 9.64
CA THR A 261 5.25 22.67 10.08
C THR A 261 6.09 23.83 9.54
N VAL A 262 5.43 24.90 9.14
CA VAL A 262 6.03 26.20 8.86
C VAL A 262 5.71 27.19 9.96
N LYS A 263 6.59 28.18 10.16
CA LYS A 263 6.42 29.16 11.23
C LYS A 263 5.07 29.88 11.11
N GLY A 264 4.18 29.66 12.08
CA GLY A 264 2.89 30.35 12.19
C GLY A 264 1.69 29.60 11.59
N ASP A 265 1.84 28.35 11.15
CA ASP A 265 0.75 27.55 10.57
C ASP A 265 -0.17 26.85 11.59
N ASN A 266 0.20 26.87 12.88
CA ASN A 266 -0.54 26.25 13.99
C ASN A 266 -0.85 24.75 13.80
N GLN A 267 -0.05 24.01 13.03
CA GLN A 267 -0.26 22.58 12.73
C GLN A 267 0.15 21.60 13.84
N GLY A 268 0.38 22.11 15.06
CA GLY A 268 0.84 21.32 16.21
C GLY A 268 2.37 21.23 16.31
N GLU A 269 2.86 20.81 17.47
CA GLU A 269 4.30 20.63 17.71
C GLU A 269 4.71 19.17 17.49
N LEU A 270 6.03 18.93 17.46
CA LEU A 270 6.59 17.59 17.48
C LEU A 270 6.31 16.94 18.84
N GLU A 271 5.69 15.77 18.82
CA GLU A 271 5.34 15.02 20.01
C GLU A 271 6.01 13.64 20.02
N VAL A 272 6.50 13.23 21.19
CA VAL A 272 6.92 11.85 21.40
C VAL A 272 5.68 10.99 21.60
N ILE A 273 5.62 9.84 20.94
CA ILE A 273 4.51 8.90 21.11
C ILE A 273 4.40 8.50 22.59
N ASP A 274 3.19 8.48 23.14
CA ASP A 274 2.98 8.24 24.56
C ASP A 274 3.42 6.82 24.97
N LYS A 275 3.74 6.65 26.26
CA LYS A 275 4.25 5.40 26.82
C LYS A 275 3.29 4.22 26.62
N GLU A 276 1.98 4.46 26.66
CA GLU A 276 1.00 3.38 26.50
C GLU A 276 1.02 2.85 25.07
N THR A 277 1.00 3.75 24.08
CA THR A 277 1.07 3.41 22.66
C THR A 277 2.38 2.68 22.32
N GLN A 278 3.53 3.17 22.80
CA GLN A 278 4.80 2.48 22.62
C GLN A 278 4.81 1.09 23.28
N GLY A 279 4.24 0.98 24.49
CA GLY A 279 4.12 -0.29 25.21
C GLY A 279 3.23 -1.30 24.50
N ARG A 280 2.15 -0.84 23.85
CA ARG A 280 1.28 -1.67 23.00
C ARG A 280 2.03 -2.16 21.77
N ALA A 281 2.69 -1.26 21.04
CA ALA A 281 3.50 -1.60 19.87
C ALA A 281 4.56 -2.67 20.19
N LEU A 282 5.30 -2.48 21.28
CA LEU A 282 6.31 -3.45 21.72
C LEU A 282 5.70 -4.82 22.00
N LYS A 283 4.58 -4.88 22.72
CA LYS A 283 3.89 -6.15 22.99
C LYS A 283 3.42 -6.84 21.71
N THR A 284 2.90 -6.08 20.75
CA THR A 284 2.43 -6.66 19.48
C THR A 284 3.58 -7.20 18.64
N ILE A 285 4.71 -6.48 18.57
CA ILE A 285 5.92 -6.97 17.87
C ILE A 285 6.41 -8.28 18.48
N LEU A 286 6.42 -8.40 19.80
CA LEU A 286 6.85 -9.63 20.47
C LEU A 286 6.00 -10.85 20.09
N LYS A 287 4.73 -10.66 19.70
CA LYS A 287 3.90 -11.77 19.17
C LYS A 287 4.49 -12.35 17.88
N THR A 288 5.08 -11.53 17.01
CA THR A 288 5.65 -12.01 15.75
C THR A 288 6.94 -12.83 15.94
N LEU A 289 7.50 -12.81 17.14
CA LEU A 289 8.65 -13.61 17.56
C LEU A 289 8.25 -14.83 18.39
N ASP A 290 6.96 -14.99 18.70
CA ASP A 290 6.47 -16.15 19.42
C ASP A 290 6.63 -17.41 18.54
N ALA A 291 7.10 -18.49 19.15
CA ALA A 291 7.34 -19.74 18.44
C ALA A 291 6.06 -20.34 17.85
N GLN A 292 4.90 -20.12 18.48
CA GLN A 292 3.60 -20.57 17.98
C GLN A 292 3.20 -19.78 16.73
N GLU A 293 3.53 -18.50 16.65
CA GLU A 293 3.24 -17.66 15.47
C GLU A 293 4.16 -17.95 14.29
N MET A 294 5.44 -18.24 14.55
CA MET A 294 6.41 -18.59 13.52
C MET A 294 6.29 -20.03 13.02
N ALA A 295 5.77 -20.96 13.83
CA ALA A 295 5.69 -22.36 13.44
C ALA A 295 4.63 -22.58 12.34
N ILE A 296 5.02 -23.28 11.27
CA ILE A 296 4.04 -23.86 10.35
C ILE A 296 3.38 -25.06 11.05
N PRO A 297 2.03 -25.15 11.11
CA PRO A 297 1.37 -26.28 11.75
C PRO A 297 1.77 -27.62 11.11
N LYS A 298 1.94 -28.65 11.94
CA LYS A 298 2.54 -29.92 11.51
C LYS A 298 1.73 -30.63 10.44
N ASP A 299 0.41 -30.51 10.47
CA ASP A 299 -0.49 -31.05 9.45
C ASP A 299 -0.27 -30.37 8.08
N LYS A 300 0.04 -29.07 8.07
CA LYS A 300 0.31 -28.31 6.83
C LYS A 300 1.65 -28.67 6.20
N LEU A 301 2.63 -29.14 6.96
CA LEU A 301 3.96 -29.53 6.42
C LEU A 301 3.86 -30.61 5.33
N THR A 302 2.84 -31.48 5.41
CA THR A 302 2.62 -32.55 4.43
C THR A 302 2.15 -32.03 3.06
N LEU A 303 1.72 -30.77 2.98
CA LEU A 303 1.28 -30.10 1.75
C LEU A 303 2.45 -29.62 0.87
N PHE A 304 3.68 -29.64 1.36
CA PHE A 304 4.85 -29.05 0.67
C PHE A 304 5.87 -30.11 0.22
N PRO A 305 5.55 -30.90 -0.82
CA PRO A 305 6.50 -31.88 -1.37
C PRO A 305 7.64 -31.19 -2.15
N PRO A 306 8.73 -31.91 -2.47
CA PRO A 306 9.76 -31.42 -3.38
C PRO A 306 9.18 -30.94 -4.73
N ARG A 307 9.86 -29.98 -5.36
CA ARG A 307 9.44 -29.40 -6.64
C ARG A 307 9.25 -30.46 -7.73
N ALA A 308 8.12 -30.40 -8.43
CA ALA A 308 7.90 -31.18 -9.63
C ALA A 308 8.81 -30.71 -10.80
N PHE A 309 9.14 -31.62 -11.71
CA PHE A 309 9.87 -31.27 -12.93
C PHE A 309 9.10 -30.20 -13.73
N GLY A 310 9.78 -29.10 -14.09
CA GLY A 310 9.17 -27.94 -14.76
C GLY A 310 8.69 -26.82 -13.83
N TYR A 311 8.79 -26.99 -12.51
CA TYR A 311 8.37 -26.00 -11.50
C TYR A 311 9.54 -25.60 -10.58
N PRO A 312 10.52 -24.81 -11.07
CA PRO A 312 11.66 -24.39 -10.27
C PRO A 312 11.26 -23.38 -9.17
N ARG A 313 12.17 -23.15 -8.21
CA ARG A 313 12.07 -22.05 -7.25
C ARG A 313 12.43 -20.72 -7.90
#